data_AF-A0A1R1XI18-F1
#
_entry.id   AF-A0A1R1XI18-F1
#
_cell.length_a   1.000
_cell.length_b   1.000
_cell.length_c   1.000
_cell.angle_alpha   90.00
_cell.angle_beta   90.00
_cell.angle_gamma   90.00
#
_symmetry.space_group_name_H-M   'P 1'
#
loop_
_entity.id
_entity.type
_entity.pdbx_description
1 polymer ?
#
loop_
_entity_poly.entity_id
_entity_poly.type
_entity_poly.pdbx_seq_one_letter_code
_entity_poly.pdbx_strand_id
1 'polypeptide(L)'
;MIETYLNNNTLIPRDQVPQLKLNLSVRNNNNIPINNANIVFSFNTSATNNVSLPDHSISEPTSLTWCISKSQVDSHHLKFDLKSSSFDLPPLNTFKSSSIISLSTREQIPSKIDLCFPSPGSTNPLIKSNSFSLYLIYQFNRYHSEFLLEKCSDYRICPNTSSFQITLLKIRNLFSISQSLGIPKNSFCYLDPTSNTNTTTPRDKLSALVFTISQISSDCSLATCNWLLPESLPTSSTYPDLIRSITTELSDS
;
A
#
# COMPACT_ATOMS: atom_id res chain seq x y z
N MET A 1 -18.96 -10.60 -13.93
CA MET A 1 -18.43 -11.79 -14.62
C MET A 1 -17.13 -11.34 -15.24
N ILE A 2 -16.00 -11.70 -14.64
CA ILE A 2 -14.66 -11.31 -15.12
C ILE A 2 -13.99 -12.62 -15.49
N GLU A 3 -13.80 -12.84 -16.78
CA GLU A 3 -13.01 -13.93 -17.32
C GLU A 3 -11.54 -13.52 -17.28
N THR A 4 -10.72 -14.29 -16.59
CA THR A 4 -9.26 -14.19 -16.62
C THR A 4 -8.70 -15.31 -17.49
N TYR A 5 -8.05 -14.94 -18.57
CA TYR A 5 -7.23 -15.87 -19.34
C TYR A 5 -5.93 -16.15 -18.57
N LEU A 6 -5.74 -17.39 -18.14
CA LEU A 6 -4.43 -17.94 -17.81
C LEU A 6 -3.69 -18.19 -19.13
N ASN A 7 -2.50 -17.61 -19.28
CA ASN A 7 -1.51 -18.16 -20.19
C ASN A 7 -0.26 -18.50 -19.39
N ASN A 8 0.03 -19.79 -19.36
CA ASN A 8 1.20 -20.37 -18.70
C ASN A 8 2.46 -20.07 -19.51
N ASN A 9 3.59 -19.98 -18.79
CA ASN A 9 4.97 -19.80 -19.25
C ASN A 9 5.31 -18.42 -19.80
N THR A 10 5.98 -17.61 -18.97
CA THR A 10 7.30 -17.00 -19.26
C THR A 10 7.78 -16.19 -18.06
N LEU A 11 9.03 -16.42 -17.66
CA LEU A 11 9.96 -15.49 -16.98
C LEU A 11 9.33 -14.40 -16.09
N ILE A 12 9.47 -14.58 -14.78
CA ILE A 12 9.26 -13.52 -13.77
C ILE A 12 10.01 -12.26 -14.22
N PRO A 13 9.33 -11.19 -14.64
CA PRO A 13 10.00 -9.94 -14.93
C PRO A 13 10.43 -9.35 -13.59
N ARG A 14 11.72 -9.02 -13.47
CA ARG A 14 12.22 -8.08 -12.47
C ARG A 14 11.39 -6.80 -12.56
N ASP A 15 11.05 -6.25 -11.40
CA ASP A 15 10.45 -4.93 -11.20
C ASP A 15 9.01 -4.70 -11.69
N GLN A 16 8.04 -5.45 -11.13
CA GLN A 16 6.66 -4.94 -11.08
C GLN A 16 6.45 -4.14 -9.79
N VAL A 17 6.75 -2.84 -9.86
CA VAL A 17 6.35 -1.89 -8.82
C VAL A 17 4.82 -1.99 -8.65
N PRO A 18 4.29 -2.21 -7.43
CA PRO A 18 2.86 -2.36 -7.21
C PRO A 18 2.08 -1.17 -7.76
N GLN A 19 1.04 -1.48 -8.53
CA GLN A 19 0.16 -0.50 -9.15
C GLN A 19 -1.20 -0.47 -8.47
N LEU A 20 -1.71 0.71 -8.19
CA LEU A 20 -3.04 0.95 -7.68
C LEU A 20 -3.85 1.77 -8.70
N LYS A 21 -5.01 1.24 -9.07
CA LYS A 21 -6.01 2.00 -9.84
C LYS A 21 -6.89 2.81 -8.91
N LEU A 22 -6.77 4.12 -8.98
CA LEU A 22 -7.63 5.09 -8.33
C LEU A 22 -8.83 5.36 -9.23
N ASN A 23 -10.04 5.05 -8.75
CA ASN A 23 -11.28 5.41 -9.43
C ASN A 23 -11.93 6.60 -8.72
N LEU A 24 -12.33 7.60 -9.48
CA LEU A 24 -12.96 8.81 -8.99
C LEU A 24 -14.30 9.01 -9.69
N SER A 25 -15.29 9.43 -8.90
CA SER A 25 -16.59 9.85 -9.38
C SER A 25 -16.95 11.17 -8.70
N VAL A 26 -17.20 12.21 -9.50
CA VAL A 26 -17.61 13.54 -9.03
C VAL A 26 -18.99 13.82 -9.61
N ARG A 27 -19.97 14.09 -8.74
CA ARG A 27 -21.33 14.44 -9.17
C ARG A 27 -21.62 15.90 -8.90
N ASN A 28 -22.05 16.63 -9.93
CA ASN A 28 -22.62 17.95 -9.74
C ASN A 28 -24.09 17.78 -9.33
N ASN A 29 -24.43 18.14 -8.09
CA ASN A 29 -25.81 18.07 -7.60
C ASN A 29 -26.59 19.38 -7.82
N ASN A 30 -25.97 20.38 -8.45
CA ASN A 30 -26.60 21.66 -8.75
C ASN A 30 -27.22 21.66 -10.15
N ASN A 31 -28.14 22.60 -10.35
CA ASN A 31 -28.74 22.90 -11.66
C ASN A 31 -27.86 23.84 -12.51
N ILE A 32 -26.66 24.19 -12.03
CA ILE A 32 -25.75 25.13 -12.68
C ILE A 32 -24.47 24.36 -13.08
N PRO A 33 -23.92 24.56 -14.29
CA PRO A 33 -22.68 23.94 -14.71
C PRO A 33 -21.50 24.45 -13.87
N ILE A 34 -20.54 23.57 -13.60
CA ILE A 34 -19.25 23.94 -13.01
C ILE A 34 -18.22 23.86 -14.14
N ASN A 35 -17.67 25.00 -14.54
CA ASN A 35 -16.70 25.07 -15.63
C ASN A 35 -15.27 25.14 -15.08
N ASN A 36 -14.30 24.60 -15.82
CA ASN A 36 -12.87 24.63 -15.48
C ASN A 36 -12.54 24.06 -14.10
N ALA A 37 -13.22 22.98 -13.69
CA ALA A 37 -12.85 22.24 -12.50
C ALA A 37 -11.55 21.47 -12.73
N ASN A 38 -10.76 21.23 -11.69
CA ASN A 38 -9.65 20.30 -11.72
C ASN A 38 -9.59 19.47 -10.44
N ILE A 39 -8.86 18.36 -10.52
CA ILE A 39 -8.64 17.44 -9.40
C ILE A 39 -7.16 17.45 -9.07
N VAL A 40 -6.85 17.51 -7.78
CA VAL A 40 -5.50 17.33 -7.26
C VAL A 40 -5.52 16.18 -6.25
N PHE A 41 -4.75 15.14 -6.50
CA PHE A 41 -4.39 14.16 -5.48
C PHE A 41 -3.04 14.55 -4.88
N SER A 42 -2.97 14.62 -3.56
CA SER A 42 -1.74 14.86 -2.82
C SER A 42 -1.40 13.63 -1.98
N PHE A 43 -0.14 13.20 -2.04
CA PHE A 43 0.40 12.06 -1.31
C PHE A 43 1.59 12.54 -0.48
N ASN A 44 1.61 12.21 0.82
CA ASN A 44 2.78 12.45 1.67
C ASN A 44 3.35 11.10 2.09
N THR A 45 4.60 10.85 1.75
CA THR A 45 5.20 9.52 1.73
C THR A 45 6.64 9.59 2.23
N SER A 46 7.23 8.48 2.66
CA SER A 46 8.63 8.47 3.10
C SER A 46 9.59 8.82 1.95
N ALA A 47 10.77 9.35 2.28
CA ALA A 47 11.78 9.76 1.31
C ALA A 47 12.30 8.61 0.44
N THR A 48 12.15 7.37 0.92
CA THR A 48 12.53 6.14 0.22
C THR A 48 11.41 5.61 -0.68
N ASN A 49 10.19 6.14 -0.57
CA ASN A 49 9.08 5.80 -1.45
C ASN A 49 9.05 6.70 -2.69
N ASN A 50 8.81 6.08 -3.83
CA ASN A 50 8.65 6.75 -5.10
C ASN A 50 7.24 6.48 -5.62
N VAL A 51 6.48 7.56 -5.80
CA VAL A 51 5.18 7.51 -6.48
C VAL A 51 5.42 7.88 -7.94
N SER A 52 5.09 6.98 -8.86
CA SER A 52 5.16 7.27 -10.30
C SER A 52 3.84 7.00 -11.00
N LEU A 53 3.59 7.71 -12.09
CA LEU A 53 2.59 7.31 -13.07
C LEU A 53 3.30 6.34 -14.02
N PRO A 54 2.83 5.10 -14.22
CA PRO A 54 3.35 4.30 -15.30
C PRO A 54 3.13 5.07 -16.62
N ASP A 55 4.13 5.05 -17.50
CA ASP A 55 4.14 5.82 -18.77
C ASP A 55 2.89 5.55 -19.65
N HIS A 56 2.19 4.45 -19.38
CA HIS A 56 0.89 4.09 -19.97
C HIS A 56 -0.25 4.27 -18.97
N SER A 57 -0.48 5.50 -18.50
CA SER A 57 -1.68 5.80 -17.71
C SER A 57 -2.92 5.75 -18.61
N ILE A 58 -3.70 4.67 -18.46
CA ILE A 58 -4.99 4.50 -19.15
C ILE A 58 -6.00 5.43 -18.47
N SER A 59 -6.29 6.56 -19.11
CA SER A 59 -7.43 7.41 -18.77
C SER A 59 -8.63 6.98 -19.62
N GLU A 60 -9.56 6.26 -19.00
CA GLU A 60 -10.90 6.06 -19.56
C GLU A 60 -11.94 6.71 -18.61
N PRO A 61 -12.86 7.55 -19.12
CA PRO A 61 -12.95 8.03 -20.50
C PRO A 61 -11.88 9.10 -20.78
N THR A 62 -11.46 9.17 -22.05
CA THR A 62 -10.57 10.19 -22.63
C THR A 62 -10.96 11.62 -22.22
N SER A 63 -10.17 12.28 -21.37
CA SER A 63 -10.05 13.75 -21.39
C SER A 63 -9.06 14.33 -20.37
N LEU A 64 -8.71 13.61 -19.30
CA LEU A 64 -7.80 14.16 -18.30
C LEU A 64 -6.36 13.76 -18.57
N THR A 65 -5.55 14.76 -18.89
CA THR A 65 -4.10 14.65 -18.78
C THR A 65 -3.72 14.88 -17.33
N TRP A 66 -2.79 14.08 -16.81
CA TRP A 66 -2.34 14.16 -15.44
C TRP A 66 -0.87 14.59 -15.40
N CYS A 67 -0.56 15.56 -14.57
CA CYS A 67 0.81 15.99 -14.30
C CYS A 67 1.19 15.61 -12.88
N ILE A 68 2.33 14.96 -12.72
CA ILE A 68 2.91 14.67 -11.40
C ILE A 68 3.99 15.68 -11.08
N SER A 69 3.96 16.23 -9.87
CA SER A 69 5.04 17.02 -9.30
C SER A 69 5.49 16.42 -7.99
N LYS A 70 6.80 16.41 -7.76
CA LYS A 70 7.44 15.92 -6.55
C LYS A 70 8.12 17.07 -5.83
N SER A 71 7.92 17.18 -4.52
CA SER A 71 8.62 18.13 -3.67
C SER A 71 9.05 17.49 -2.36
N GLN A 72 10.13 18.01 -1.77
CA GLN A 72 10.61 17.56 -0.47
C GLN A 72 9.87 18.33 0.63
N VAL A 73 9.34 17.60 1.62
CA VAL A 73 8.70 18.20 2.79
C VAL A 73 9.73 18.38 3.91
N ASP A 74 10.49 17.32 4.19
CA ASP A 74 11.61 17.33 5.14
C ASP A 74 12.65 16.24 4.76
N SER A 75 13.62 15.95 5.65
CA SER A 75 14.65 14.93 5.41
C SER A 75 14.12 13.50 5.28
N HIS A 76 12.90 13.24 5.75
CA HIS A 76 12.29 11.91 5.81
C HIS A 76 11.04 11.77 4.96
N HIS A 77 10.48 12.85 4.42
CA HIS A 77 9.21 12.85 3.71
C HIS A 77 9.24 13.59 2.37
N LEU A 78 8.52 13.01 1.40
CA LEU A 78 8.26 13.54 0.07
C LEU A 78 6.77 13.80 -0.11
N LYS A 79 6.46 14.88 -0.80
CA LYS A 79 5.11 15.17 -1.28
C LYS A 79 5.04 14.97 -2.78
N PHE A 80 4.01 14.24 -3.21
CA PHE A 80 3.66 14.09 -4.61
C PHE A 80 2.28 14.69 -4.84
N ASP A 81 2.17 15.57 -5.84
CA ASP A 81 0.90 16.14 -6.28
C ASP A 81 0.63 15.66 -7.71
N LEU A 82 -0.51 14.99 -7.89
CA LEU A 82 -1.04 14.52 -9.16
C LEU A 82 -2.22 15.40 -9.54
N LYS A 83 -2.01 16.30 -10.50
CA LYS A 83 -2.98 17.31 -10.91
C LYS A 83 -3.55 16.99 -12.29
N SER A 84 -4.87 17.03 -12.42
CA SER A 84 -5.55 16.86 -13.71
C SER A 84 -5.53 18.14 -14.53
N SER A 85 -5.69 18.02 -15.85
CA SER A 85 -6.19 19.11 -16.68
C SER A 85 -7.58 19.56 -16.22
N SER A 86 -7.98 20.75 -16.65
CA SER A 86 -9.30 21.28 -16.37
C SER A 86 -10.38 20.53 -17.15
N PHE A 87 -11.56 20.40 -16.56
CA PHE A 87 -12.75 19.79 -17.17
C PHE A 87 -14.03 20.47 -16.70
N ASP A 88 -15.10 20.30 -17.47
CA ASP A 88 -16.41 20.84 -17.15
C ASP A 88 -17.34 19.76 -16.57
N LEU A 89 -18.22 20.19 -15.67
CA LEU A 89 -19.16 19.36 -14.92
C LEU A 89 -20.59 19.87 -15.17
N PRO A 90 -21.31 19.31 -16.15
CA PRO A 90 -22.69 19.70 -16.46
C PRO A 90 -23.63 19.55 -15.26
N PRO A 91 -24.76 20.30 -15.23
CA PRO A 91 -25.78 20.18 -14.20
C PRO A 91 -26.24 18.74 -13.99
N LEU A 92 -26.44 18.34 -12.74
CA LEU A 92 -26.98 17.03 -12.34
C LEU A 92 -26.22 15.79 -12.88
N ASN A 93 -25.04 15.99 -13.47
CA ASN A 93 -24.29 14.95 -14.15
C ASN A 93 -23.14 14.43 -13.28
N THR A 94 -22.64 13.24 -13.64
CA THR A 94 -21.53 12.58 -12.95
C THR A 94 -20.33 12.48 -13.89
N PHE A 95 -19.24 13.10 -13.50
CA PHE A 95 -17.93 12.89 -14.09
C PHE A 95 -17.26 11.67 -13.44
N LYS A 96 -16.64 10.82 -14.26
CA LYS A 96 -15.87 9.66 -13.79
C LYS A 96 -14.50 9.67 -14.43
N SER A 97 -13.48 9.33 -13.66
CA SER A 97 -12.12 9.19 -14.15
C SER A 97 -11.38 8.11 -13.35
N SER A 98 -10.34 7.55 -13.94
CA SER A 98 -9.40 6.70 -13.23
C SER A 98 -7.96 7.09 -13.53
N SER A 99 -7.08 6.88 -12.56
CA SER A 99 -5.63 7.00 -12.73
C SER A 99 -4.95 5.78 -12.12
N ILE A 100 -3.77 5.43 -12.63
CA ILE A 100 -2.94 4.36 -12.09
C ILE A 100 -1.73 5.01 -11.46
N ILE A 101 -1.46 4.67 -10.20
CA ILE A 101 -0.26 5.09 -9.50
C ILE A 101 0.57 3.85 -9.16
N SER A 102 1.88 3.95 -9.33
CA SER A 102 2.84 2.95 -8.89
C SER A 102 3.48 3.43 -7.58
N LEU A 103 3.62 2.54 -6.61
CA LEU A 103 4.21 2.84 -5.30
C LEU A 103 5.41 1.92 -5.10
N SER A 104 6.59 2.47 -4.81
CA SER A 104 7.82 1.65 -4.69
C SER A 104 8.00 0.98 -3.34
N THR A 105 7.34 1.46 -2.28
CA THR A 105 7.41 0.85 -0.93
C THR A 105 6.02 0.53 -0.37
N ARG A 106 5.97 -0.47 0.53
CA ARG A 106 4.72 -0.97 1.12
C ARG A 106 4.38 -0.25 2.42
N GLU A 107 4.02 1.02 2.31
CA GLU A 107 3.62 1.86 3.45
C GLU A 107 2.17 2.38 3.35
N GLN A 108 1.65 2.83 4.49
CA GLN A 108 0.46 3.67 4.51
C GLN A 108 0.85 5.08 4.08
N ILE A 109 0.17 5.62 3.08
CA ILE A 109 0.43 6.95 2.54
C ILE A 109 -0.79 7.84 2.85
N PRO A 110 -0.70 8.76 3.82
CA PRO A 110 -1.69 9.80 4.02
C PRO A 110 -1.91 10.57 2.72
N SER A 111 -3.17 10.63 2.29
CA SER A 111 -3.55 11.12 0.97
C SER A 111 -4.70 12.11 1.06
N LYS A 112 -4.77 13.03 0.11
CA LYS A 112 -5.82 14.04 0.01
C LYS A 112 -6.28 14.15 -1.43
N ILE A 113 -7.57 14.30 -1.65
CA ILE A 113 -8.14 14.69 -2.93
C ILE A 113 -8.83 16.04 -2.78
N ASP A 114 -8.44 16.98 -3.62
CA ASP A 114 -9.03 18.30 -3.74
C ASP A 114 -9.72 18.44 -5.09
N LEU A 115 -11.01 18.75 -5.07
CA LEU A 115 -11.76 19.23 -6.23
C LEU A 115 -11.78 20.76 -6.16
N CYS A 116 -11.12 21.41 -7.12
CA CYS A 116 -11.07 22.85 -7.20
C CYS A 116 -11.87 23.34 -8.39
N PHE A 117 -12.65 24.40 -8.21
CA PHE A 117 -13.34 25.08 -9.30
C PHE A 117 -13.37 26.59 -9.07
N PRO A 118 -13.37 27.39 -10.14
CA PRO A 118 -13.41 28.84 -10.04
C PRO A 118 -14.68 29.30 -9.31
N SER A 119 -14.52 30.27 -8.42
CA SER A 119 -15.65 30.95 -7.77
C SER A 119 -16.06 32.15 -8.62
N PRO A 120 -17.31 32.24 -9.10
CA PRO A 120 -17.80 33.46 -9.73
C PRO A 120 -17.64 34.65 -8.78
N GLY A 121 -17.00 35.74 -9.24
CA GLY A 121 -16.84 36.97 -8.46
C GLY A 121 -15.76 36.96 -7.37
N SER A 122 -14.92 35.92 -7.31
CA SER A 122 -13.78 35.86 -6.37
C SER A 122 -12.51 35.39 -7.08
N THR A 123 -11.36 35.91 -6.66
CA THR A 123 -10.04 35.45 -7.11
C THR A 123 -9.66 34.11 -6.51
N ASN A 124 -10.28 33.72 -5.41
CA ASN A 124 -10.04 32.46 -4.73
C ASN A 124 -10.94 31.35 -5.31
N PRO A 125 -10.38 30.20 -5.70
CA PRO A 125 -11.17 29.05 -6.12
C PRO A 125 -11.90 28.42 -4.93
N LEU A 126 -13.05 27.81 -5.20
CA LEU A 126 -13.73 26.94 -4.25
C LEU A 126 -13.05 25.57 -4.25
N ILE A 127 -12.71 25.08 -3.06
CA ILE A 127 -12.01 23.81 -2.88
C ILE A 127 -12.85 22.89 -2.00
N LYS A 128 -13.13 21.68 -2.51
CA LYS A 128 -13.71 20.60 -1.71
C LYS A 128 -12.67 19.50 -1.51
N SER A 129 -12.30 19.28 -0.26
CA SER A 129 -11.27 18.33 0.14
C SER A 129 -11.85 17.08 0.77
N ASN A 130 -11.25 15.92 0.47
CA ASN A 130 -11.42 14.69 1.24
C ASN A 130 -10.05 14.08 1.53
N SER A 131 -9.84 13.66 2.78
CA SER A 131 -8.63 12.94 3.18
C SER A 131 -8.91 11.45 3.22
N PHE A 132 -7.94 10.67 2.77
CA PHE A 132 -7.96 9.21 2.79
C PHE A 132 -6.55 8.69 3.06
N SER A 133 -6.42 7.40 3.27
CA SER A 133 -5.11 6.76 3.34
C SER A 133 -5.01 5.78 2.20
N LEU A 134 -3.93 5.92 1.43
CA LEU A 134 -3.55 4.94 0.45
C LEU A 134 -2.81 3.83 1.16
N TYR A 135 -3.30 2.61 0.95
CA TYR A 135 -2.68 1.42 1.46
C TYR A 135 -2.54 0.46 0.28
N LEU A 136 -1.34 -0.06 0.06
CA LEU A 136 -1.17 -1.27 -0.73
C LEU A 136 -1.65 -2.48 0.08
N ILE A 137 -2.96 -2.57 0.34
CA ILE A 137 -3.58 -3.77 0.94
C ILE A 137 -3.34 -4.99 0.02
N TYR A 138 -3.17 -4.75 -1.28
CA TYR A 138 -3.07 -5.78 -2.30
C TYR A 138 -1.79 -6.60 -2.33
N GLN A 139 -0.80 -6.34 -1.46
CA GLN A 139 0.41 -7.16 -1.42
C GLN A 139 0.45 -8.11 -0.24
N PHE A 140 -0.09 -7.75 0.92
CA PHE A 140 -0.27 -8.66 2.04
C PHE A 140 -1.41 -8.15 2.95
N ASN A 141 -2.37 -9.00 3.28
CA ASN A 141 -3.18 -8.85 4.48
C ASN A 141 -2.23 -8.93 5.68
N ARG A 142 -2.23 -7.88 6.51
CA ARG A 142 -1.34 -7.76 7.66
C ARG A 142 -2.10 -7.96 8.95
N TYR A 143 -1.56 -8.77 9.84
CA TYR A 143 -2.15 -9.03 11.14
C TYR A 143 -1.06 -9.17 12.20
N HIS A 144 -1.26 -8.48 13.33
CA HIS A 144 -0.43 -8.62 14.52
C HIS A 144 -1.19 -9.42 15.58
N SER A 145 -0.51 -10.41 16.18
CA SER A 145 -1.03 -11.17 17.32
C SER A 145 -0.04 -11.15 18.47
N GLU A 146 -0.52 -10.76 19.65
CA GLU A 146 0.21 -10.84 20.92
C GLU A 146 0.25 -12.27 21.47
N PHE A 147 -0.78 -13.06 21.16
CA PHE A 147 -0.94 -14.40 21.68
C PHE A 147 -0.48 -15.43 20.66
N LEU A 148 0.36 -16.35 21.16
CA LEU A 148 0.80 -17.59 20.50
C LEU A 148 -0.39 -18.56 20.48
N LEU A 149 -1.46 -18.19 19.77
CA LEU A 149 -2.65 -19.02 19.63
C LEU A 149 -2.27 -20.19 18.74
N GLU A 150 -2.32 -21.40 19.29
CA GLU A 150 -2.39 -22.78 18.73
C GLU A 150 -2.07 -23.04 17.24
N LYS A 151 -2.37 -22.10 16.34
CA LYS A 151 -2.04 -22.08 14.91
C LYS A 151 -0.54 -21.97 14.59
N CYS A 152 0.32 -21.63 15.56
CA CYS A 152 1.77 -21.47 15.33
C CYS A 152 2.65 -22.58 15.93
N SER A 153 2.07 -23.61 16.58
CA SER A 153 2.83 -24.83 16.93
C SER A 153 3.45 -25.48 15.70
N ASP A 154 2.79 -25.32 14.56
CA ASP A 154 3.17 -25.91 13.29
C ASP A 154 4.20 -25.06 12.54
N TYR A 155 4.81 -24.06 13.19
CA TYR A 155 5.80 -23.17 12.58
C TYR A 155 7.14 -23.25 13.32
N ARG A 156 8.22 -23.33 12.54
CA ARG A 156 9.60 -23.30 13.01
C ARG A 156 10.35 -22.11 12.45
N ILE A 157 11.38 -21.66 13.17
CA ILE A 157 12.31 -20.65 12.65
C ILE A 157 12.90 -21.18 11.34
N CYS A 158 12.85 -20.34 10.31
CA CYS A 158 13.37 -20.67 9.00
C CYS A 158 14.91 -20.85 9.09
N PRO A 159 15.45 -22.04 8.81
CA PRO A 159 16.85 -22.37 9.10
C PRO A 159 17.85 -21.64 8.19
N ASN A 160 17.42 -21.14 7.03
CA ASN A 160 18.29 -20.54 6.00
C ASN A 160 18.13 -19.01 5.90
N THR A 161 17.60 -18.36 6.93
CA THR A 161 17.40 -16.91 6.97
C THR A 161 17.98 -16.35 8.25
N SER A 162 18.84 -15.33 8.14
CA SER A 162 19.32 -14.60 9.30
C SER A 162 18.19 -13.83 9.97
N SER A 163 18.30 -13.62 11.28
CA SER A 163 17.49 -12.63 11.98
C SER A 163 17.70 -11.25 11.36
N PHE A 164 16.67 -10.40 11.40
CA PHE A 164 16.74 -9.03 10.91
C PHE A 164 16.25 -8.04 11.96
N GLN A 165 16.64 -6.77 11.82
CA GLN A 165 16.30 -5.71 12.75
C GLN A 165 15.33 -4.72 12.10
N ILE A 166 14.29 -4.33 12.83
CA ILE A 166 13.26 -3.39 12.38
C ILE A 166 12.85 -2.50 13.55
N THR A 167 12.62 -1.20 13.31
CA THR A 167 12.14 -0.27 14.33
C THR A 167 10.71 -0.59 14.75
N LEU A 168 10.42 -0.44 16.04
CA LEU A 168 9.06 -0.65 16.55
C LEU A 168 8.05 0.30 15.89
N LEU A 169 8.45 1.53 15.57
CA LEU A 169 7.61 2.48 14.85
C LEU A 169 7.19 1.94 13.47
N LYS A 170 8.11 1.32 12.74
CA LYS A 170 7.83 0.72 11.44
C LYS A 170 6.88 -0.47 11.59
N ILE A 171 7.06 -1.34 12.58
CA ILE A 171 6.10 -2.42 12.88
C ILE A 171 4.71 -1.85 13.16
N ARG A 172 4.60 -0.83 14.02
CA ARG A 172 3.31 -0.20 14.35
C ARG A 172 2.60 0.33 13.12
N ASN A 173 3.32 1.04 12.25
CA ASN A 173 2.78 1.61 11.04
C ASN A 173 2.37 0.52 10.04
N LEU A 174 3.18 -0.54 9.89
CA LEU A 174 2.90 -1.61 8.94
C LEU A 174 1.72 -2.48 9.37
N PHE A 175 1.53 -2.73 10.67
CA PHE A 175 0.52 -3.66 11.22
C PHE A 175 -0.63 -2.94 11.96
N SER A 176 -0.72 -1.62 11.87
CA SER A 176 -1.76 -0.79 12.49
C SER A 176 -1.90 -0.99 14.01
N ILE A 177 -0.78 -1.14 14.71
CA ILE A 177 -0.76 -1.34 16.16
C ILE A 177 -0.83 0.03 16.85
N SER A 178 -1.90 0.27 17.62
CA SER A 178 -2.07 1.51 18.40
C SER A 178 -0.86 1.79 19.29
N GLN A 179 -0.42 3.05 19.37
CA GLN A 179 0.72 3.46 20.21
C GLN A 179 0.52 3.13 21.70
N SER A 180 -0.74 3.11 22.15
CA SER A 180 -1.12 2.73 23.51
C SER A 180 -0.92 1.24 23.82
N LEU A 181 -0.87 0.38 22.79
CA LEU A 181 -0.63 -1.05 22.93
C LEU A 181 0.87 -1.33 22.86
N GLY A 182 1.40 -2.12 23.77
CA GLY A 182 2.78 -2.61 23.70
C GLY A 182 2.97 -3.57 22.52
N ILE A 183 4.20 -3.71 22.04
CA ILE A 183 4.58 -4.82 21.16
C ILE A 183 5.35 -5.80 22.05
N PRO A 184 4.77 -6.94 22.46
CA PRO A 184 5.46 -7.87 23.36
C PRO A 184 6.48 -8.73 22.58
N LYS A 185 7.49 -9.20 23.30
CA LYS A 185 8.37 -10.27 22.82
C LYS A 185 7.53 -11.52 22.49
N ASN A 186 7.94 -12.24 21.47
CA ASN A 186 7.28 -13.43 20.92
C ASN A 186 5.92 -13.16 20.28
N SER A 187 5.58 -11.90 19.99
CA SER A 187 4.44 -11.59 19.11
C SER A 187 4.75 -11.93 17.66
N PHE A 188 3.70 -12.06 16.85
CA PHE A 188 3.79 -12.48 15.46
C PHE A 188 3.19 -11.46 14.52
N CYS A 189 3.81 -11.35 13.36
CA CYS A 189 3.39 -10.51 12.27
C CYS A 189 3.13 -11.39 11.05
N TYR A 190 1.90 -11.39 10.57
CA TYR A 190 1.46 -12.15 9.40
C TYR A 190 1.40 -11.25 8.18
N LEU A 191 1.90 -11.76 7.07
CA LEU A 191 1.86 -11.14 5.75
C LEU A 191 1.22 -12.16 4.79
N ASP A 192 -0.09 -12.04 4.52
CA ASP A 192 -0.82 -12.97 3.64
C ASP A 192 -1.11 -12.35 2.26
N PRO A 193 -0.48 -12.83 1.17
CA PRO A 193 -0.65 -12.28 -0.19
C PRO A 193 -2.00 -12.65 -0.82
N THR A 194 -2.78 -13.54 -0.21
CA THR A 194 -4.03 -14.08 -0.79
C THR A 194 -5.26 -13.60 0.00
N SER A 195 -5.74 -12.40 -0.30
CA SER A 195 -6.87 -11.81 0.43
C SER A 195 -8.27 -12.33 0.08
N ASN A 196 -8.42 -13.32 -0.82
CA ASN A 196 -9.72 -13.61 -1.44
C ASN A 196 -10.05 -15.08 -1.69
N THR A 197 -9.81 -15.98 -0.74
CA THR A 197 -10.44 -17.31 -0.80
C THR A 197 -11.13 -17.67 0.52
N ASN A 198 -12.46 -17.73 0.48
CA ASN A 198 -13.30 -18.35 1.50
C ASN A 198 -13.12 -19.89 1.48
N THR A 199 -11.89 -20.37 1.50
CA THR A 199 -11.58 -21.80 1.48
C THR A 199 -11.14 -22.24 2.86
N THR A 200 -12.02 -22.99 3.52
CA THR A 200 -11.89 -23.53 4.87
C THR A 200 -10.93 -24.74 4.98
N THR A 201 -10.00 -24.91 4.04
CA THR A 201 -9.05 -26.04 4.02
C THR A 201 -7.65 -25.60 4.46
N PRO A 202 -7.03 -26.25 5.47
CA PRO A 202 -5.69 -25.88 5.97
C PRO A 202 -4.54 -26.12 4.98
N ARG A 203 -4.76 -26.89 3.90
CA ARG A 203 -3.71 -27.30 2.96
C ARG A 203 -3.28 -26.22 1.96
N ASP A 204 -4.09 -25.18 1.75
CA ASP A 204 -3.76 -24.05 0.86
C ASP A 204 -3.10 -22.87 1.61
N LYS A 205 -2.89 -22.98 2.94
CA LYS A 205 -2.29 -21.96 3.83
C LYS A 205 -0.79 -21.77 3.67
N LEU A 206 -0.28 -22.13 2.52
CA LEU A 206 1.12 -22.03 2.13
C LEU A 206 1.49 -20.64 1.59
N SER A 207 0.57 -19.68 1.69
CA SER A 207 0.69 -18.32 1.16
C SER A 207 1.17 -17.28 2.16
N ALA A 208 0.96 -17.44 3.47
CA ALA A 208 1.31 -16.39 4.44
C ALA A 208 2.78 -16.44 4.89
N LEU A 209 3.50 -15.33 4.71
CA LEU A 209 4.82 -15.11 5.31
C LEU A 209 4.64 -14.62 6.75
N VAL A 210 5.34 -15.25 7.69
CA VAL A 210 5.18 -14.94 9.11
C VAL A 210 6.56 -14.67 9.71
N PHE A 211 6.67 -13.65 10.55
CA PHE A 211 7.85 -13.47 11.40
C PHE A 211 7.45 -13.25 12.86
N THR A 212 8.36 -13.63 13.76
CA THR A 212 8.22 -13.45 15.21
C THR A 212 9.18 -12.40 15.73
N ILE A 213 8.74 -11.61 16.70
CA ILE A 213 9.54 -10.61 17.40
C ILE A 213 10.31 -11.31 18.51
N SER A 214 11.54 -11.73 18.22
CA SER A 214 12.33 -12.56 19.14
C SER A 214 13.00 -11.75 20.24
N GLN A 215 13.34 -10.49 20.00
CA GLN A 215 13.93 -9.64 21.01
C GLN A 215 13.56 -8.18 20.75
N ILE A 216 13.49 -7.39 21.82
CA ILE A 216 13.27 -5.95 21.77
C ILE A 216 14.45 -5.30 22.47
N SER A 217 14.98 -4.23 21.89
CA SER A 217 16.09 -3.47 22.47
C SER A 217 15.70 -2.83 23.80
N SER A 218 16.67 -2.57 24.67
CA SER A 218 16.43 -2.01 26.01
C SER A 218 15.78 -0.63 25.99
N ASP A 219 16.05 0.15 24.95
CA ASP A 219 15.47 1.47 24.69
C ASP A 219 14.12 1.41 23.96
N CYS A 220 13.60 0.21 23.66
CA CYS A 220 12.34 -0.01 22.95
C CYS A 220 12.27 0.68 21.57
N SER A 221 13.40 0.88 20.91
CA SER A 221 13.45 1.48 19.56
C SER A 221 13.43 0.42 18.47
N LEU A 222 14.06 -0.74 18.71
CA LEU A 222 14.33 -1.79 17.73
C LEU A 222 13.82 -3.16 18.18
N ALA A 223 13.45 -3.98 17.20
CA ALA A 223 13.09 -5.37 17.37
C ALA A 223 13.93 -6.27 16.47
N THR A 224 14.45 -7.36 17.04
CA THR A 224 15.08 -8.46 16.30
C THR A 224 14.01 -9.48 15.95
N CYS A 225 13.84 -9.74 14.67
CA CYS A 225 12.79 -10.59 14.12
C CYS A 225 13.37 -11.84 13.42
N ASN A 226 12.62 -12.94 13.47
CA ASN A 226 12.95 -14.18 12.79
C ASN A 226 11.79 -14.65 11.92
N TRP A 227 12.07 -15.05 10.68
CA TRP A 227 11.08 -15.65 9.80
C TRP A 227 10.68 -17.04 10.27
N LEU A 228 9.39 -17.35 10.12
CA LEU A 228 8.79 -18.62 10.45
C LEU A 228 8.30 -19.32 9.19
N LEU A 229 8.49 -20.64 9.13
CA LEU A 229 7.97 -21.50 8.07
C LEU A 229 7.10 -22.60 8.69
N PRO A 230 6.00 -22.99 8.02
CA PRO A 230 5.26 -24.16 8.44
C PRO A 230 6.14 -25.42 8.41
N GLU A 231 6.04 -26.28 9.41
CA GLU A 231 6.80 -27.54 9.53
C GLU A 231 6.55 -28.48 8.35
N SER A 232 5.35 -28.40 7.76
CA SER A 232 4.94 -29.24 6.63
C SER A 232 5.64 -28.91 5.30
N LEU A 233 6.41 -27.82 5.22
CA LEU A 233 7.12 -27.47 3.99
C LEU A 233 8.50 -28.13 3.85
N PRO A 234 8.83 -28.68 2.66
CA PRO A 234 10.20 -29.01 2.33
C PRO A 234 11.05 -27.73 2.28
N THR A 235 12.23 -27.77 2.89
CA THR A 235 13.19 -26.66 3.02
C THR A 235 13.79 -26.16 1.70
N SER A 236 13.41 -26.74 0.55
CA SER A 236 14.16 -26.64 -0.71
C SER A 236 13.50 -25.83 -1.83
N SER A 237 12.37 -25.14 -1.64
CA SER A 237 11.71 -24.45 -2.75
C SER A 237 11.49 -22.96 -2.50
N THR A 238 12.07 -22.12 -3.37
CA THR A 238 11.61 -20.78 -3.80
C THR A 238 11.43 -19.62 -2.79
N TYR A 239 11.38 -19.84 -1.48
CA TYR A 239 11.20 -18.76 -0.49
C TYR A 239 12.41 -17.84 -0.23
N PRO A 240 13.69 -18.25 -0.38
CA PRO A 240 14.81 -17.44 0.09
C PRO A 240 14.92 -16.07 -0.58
N ASP A 241 14.67 -15.97 -1.88
CA ASP A 241 14.81 -14.71 -2.61
C ASP A 241 13.70 -13.71 -2.26
N LEU A 242 12.46 -14.19 -2.12
CA LEU A 242 11.33 -13.38 -1.71
C LEU A 242 11.48 -12.92 -0.24
N ILE A 243 11.83 -13.85 0.65
CA ILE A 243 12.10 -13.53 2.06
C ILE A 243 13.25 -12.53 2.15
N ARG A 244 14.33 -12.71 1.39
CA ARG A 244 15.46 -11.76 1.36
C ARG A 244 15.01 -10.38 0.89
N SER A 245 14.25 -10.28 -0.21
CA SER A 245 13.72 -9.02 -0.71
C SER A 245 12.85 -8.30 0.33
N ILE A 246 11.94 -9.02 0.97
CA ILE A 246 11.07 -8.47 2.03
C ILE A 246 11.90 -8.10 3.27
N THR A 247 12.90 -8.90 3.61
CA THR A 247 13.81 -8.62 4.73
C THR A 247 14.56 -7.32 4.49
N THR A 248 15.09 -7.09 3.27
CA THR A 248 15.76 -5.83 2.93
C THR A 248 14.82 -4.63 3.03
N GLU A 249 13.55 -4.77 2.64
CA GLU A 249 12.56 -3.69 2.78
C GLU A 249 12.19 -3.42 4.25
N LEU A 250 11.97 -4.49 5.02
CA LEU A 250 11.58 -4.40 6.42
C LEU A 250 12.72 -3.95 7.32
N SER A 251 13.96 -4.32 6.99
CA SER A 251 15.11 -3.98 7.81
C SER A 251 15.40 -2.49 7.76
N ASP A 252 15.77 -1.94 8.91
CA ASP A 252 16.33 -0.60 8.95
C ASP A 252 17.85 -0.79 8.84
N SER A 253 18.40 -0.45 7.67
CA SER A 253 19.83 -0.53 7.35
C SER A 253 20.65 0.47 8.14
#